data_AF-A0A087SA83-F1
#
_entry.id   AF-A0A087SA83-F1
#
_cell.length_a   1.000
_cell.length_b   1.000
_cell.length_c   1.000
_cell.angle_alpha   90.00
_cell.angle_beta   90.00
_cell.angle_gamma   90.00
#
_symmetry.space_group_name_H-M   'P 1'
#
loop_
_entity.id
_entity.type
_entity.pdbx_description
1 polymer ?
#
loop_
_entity_poly.entity_id
_entity_poly.type
_entity_poly.pdbx_seq_one_letter_code
_entity_poly.pdbx_strand_id
1 'polypeptide(L)' 'MGKASKDKRDIYYRKAKEEGWRARSAYKLLQLDDVYHFLDGVDRVVDLCAAPGSWSQVLSRRLYLPAVK' A
#
# COMPACT_ATOMS: atom_id res chain seq x y z
N MET A 1 15.62 -19.88 -15.41
CA MET A 1 14.75 -19.06 -14.53
C MET A 1 13.46 -18.75 -15.30
N GLY A 2 12.41 -19.53 -15.08
CA GLY A 2 11.20 -19.48 -15.91
C GLY A 2 10.51 -18.12 -15.82
N LYS A 3 10.39 -17.42 -16.95
CA LYS A 3 9.51 -16.26 -17.07
C LYS A 3 8.08 -16.77 -16.90
N ALA A 4 7.51 -16.63 -15.70
CA ALA A 4 6.07 -16.74 -15.53
C ALA A 4 5.43 -15.83 -16.59
N SER A 5 4.53 -16.39 -17.41
CA SER A 5 3.91 -15.67 -18.53
C SER A 5 3.36 -14.34 -18.02
N LYS A 6 3.49 -13.27 -18.83
CA LYS A 6 3.03 -11.92 -18.45
C LYS A 6 1.59 -11.94 -17.89
N ASP A 7 0.77 -12.90 -18.31
CA ASP A 7 -0.63 -13.12 -17.96
C ASP A 7 -0.90 -13.70 -16.57
N LYS A 8 0.07 -14.33 -15.90
CA LYS A 8 -0.09 -14.78 -14.50
C LYS A 8 0.38 -13.75 -13.47
N ARG A 9 0.75 -12.54 -13.89
CA ARG A 9 1.13 -11.49 -12.95
C ARG A 9 -0.11 -10.89 -12.30
N ASP A 10 -0.20 -11.11 -10.99
CA ASP A 10 -1.21 -10.59 -10.07
C ASP A 10 -1.65 -9.16 -10.40
N ILE A 11 -2.97 -8.93 -10.45
CA ILE A 11 -3.59 -7.64 -10.76
C ILE A 11 -3.06 -6.51 -9.88
N TYR A 12 -2.79 -6.79 -8.60
CA TYR A 12 -2.31 -5.81 -7.64
C TYR A 12 -0.85 -5.46 -7.85
N TYR A 13 -0.06 -6.31 -8.51
CA TYR A 13 1.28 -5.92 -8.93
C TYR A 13 1.24 -4.85 -10.01
N ARG A 14 0.37 -5.02 -11.03
CA ARG A 14 0.21 -4.04 -12.11
C ARG A 14 -0.36 -2.73 -11.56
N LYS A 15 -1.46 -2.83 -10.82
CA LYS A 15 -2.12 -1.71 -10.15
C LYS A 15 -1.16 -0.93 -9.25
N ALA A 16 -0.31 -1.64 -8.47
CA ALA A 16 0.70 -0.99 -7.64
C ALA A 16 1.67 -0.14 -8.45
N LYS A 17 2.13 -0.63 -9.61
CA LYS A 17 3.04 0.13 -10.48
C LYS A 17 2.34 1.33 -11.11
N GLU A 18 1.10 1.17 -11.56
CA GLU A 18 0.29 2.23 -12.17
C GLU A 18 0.00 3.37 -11.17
N GLU A 19 -0.27 3.04 -9.90
CA GLU A 19 -0.58 4.01 -8.83
C GLU A 19 0.65 4.51 -8.05
N GLY A 20 1.86 4.14 -8.49
CA GLY A 20 3.12 4.58 -7.88
C GLY A 20 3.42 3.98 -6.50
N TRP A 21 2.82 2.84 -6.16
CA TRP A 21 3.15 2.08 -4.97
C TRP A 21 4.44 1.26 -5.17
N ARG A 22 5.29 1.23 -4.15
CA ARG A 22 6.56 0.47 -4.18
C ARG A 22 6.33 -1.04 -4.30
N ALA A 23 5.25 -1.54 -3.72
CA ALA A 23 4.88 -2.96 -3.75
C ALA A 23 3.37 -3.16 -3.64
N ARG A 24 2.89 -4.31 -4.13
CA ARG A 24 1.48 -4.75 -4.05
C ARG A 24 0.95 -4.94 -2.62
N SER A 25 1.82 -5.03 -1.63
CA SER A 25 1.46 -5.11 -0.22
C SER A 25 0.72 -3.86 0.27
N ALA A 26 0.83 -2.71 -0.40
CA ALA A 26 0.06 -1.50 -0.10
C ALA A 26 -1.46 -1.79 -0.03
N TYR A 27 -1.98 -2.60 -0.95
CA TYR A 27 -3.41 -2.92 -1.00
C TYR A 27 -3.90 -3.69 0.22
N LYS A 28 -3.04 -4.50 0.85
CA LYS A 28 -3.42 -5.21 2.07
C LYS A 28 -3.75 -4.22 3.18
N LEU A 29 -2.89 -3.22 3.39
CA LEU A 29 -3.12 -2.22 4.43
C LEU A 29 -4.31 -1.32 4.09
N LEU A 30 -4.43 -0.91 2.83
CA LEU A 30 -5.57 -0.10 2.38
C LEU A 30 -6.91 -0.82 2.57
N GLN A 31 -7.00 -2.10 2.23
CA GLN A 31 -8.23 -2.90 2.40
C GLN A 31 -8.54 -3.17 3.88
N LEU A 32 -7.51 -3.40 4.70
CA LEU A 32 -7.72 -3.52 6.14
C LEU A 32 -8.26 -2.21 6.71
N ASP A 33 -7.67 -1.08 6.34
CA ASP A 33 -8.11 0.24 6.82
C ASP A 33 -9.54 0.59 6.32
N ASP A 34 -9.91 0.17 5.11
CA ASP A 34 -11.27 0.35 4.56
C ASP A 34 -12.35 -0.41 5.36
N VAL A 35 -11.99 -1.53 5.98
CA VAL A 35 -12.93 -2.37 6.77
C VAL A 35 -12.95 -1.97 8.24
N TYR A 36 -11.79 -1.63 8.80
CA TYR A 36 -11.61 -1.48 10.25
C TYR A 36 -11.39 -0.04 10.69
N HIS A 37 -11.13 0.88 9.76
CA HIS A 37 -10.92 2.32 10.02
C HIS A 37 -9.88 2.60 11.12
N PHE A 38 -8.86 1.73 11.27
CA PHE A 38 -7.93 1.82 12.40
C PHE A 38 -6.88 2.93 12.24
N LEU A 39 -6.79 3.59 11.09
CA LEU A 39 -5.95 4.78 10.92
C LEU A 39 -6.68 6.09 11.26
N ASP A 40 -7.99 6.06 11.50
CA ASP A 40 -8.75 7.26 11.85
C ASP A 40 -8.34 7.79 13.23
N GLY A 41 -7.98 9.07 13.29
CA GLY A 41 -7.53 9.72 14.52
C GLY A 41 -6.15 9.27 15.03
N VAL A 42 -5.37 8.55 14.22
CA VAL A 42 -4.01 8.14 14.58
C VAL A 42 -3.01 9.25 14.29
N ASP A 43 -2.32 9.74 15.32
CA ASP A 43 -1.28 10.77 15.15
C ASP A 43 0.11 10.18 14.84
N ARG A 44 0.38 8.95 15.29
CA ARG A 44 1.72 8.34 15.23
C ARG A 44 1.65 6.85 14.94
N VAL A 45 2.56 6.37 14.10
CA VAL A 45 2.64 4.98 13.64
C VAL A 45 4.08 4.50 13.56
N VAL A 46 4.28 3.20 13.74
CA VAL A 46 5.57 2.53 13.54
C VAL A 46 5.38 1.39 12.54
N ASP A 47 6.09 1.44 11.41
CA ASP A 47 6.09 0.40 10.38
C ASP A 47 7.35 -0.47 10.56
N LEU A 48 7.19 -1.64 11.16
CA LEU A 48 8.29 -2.58 11.43
C LEU A 48 8.57 -3.44 10.20
N CYS A 49 9.85 -3.66 9.89
CA CYS A 49 10.28 -4.39 8.69
C CYS A 49 9.76 -3.77 7.39
N ALA A 50 9.68 -2.44 7.36
CA ALA A 50 8.97 -1.69 6.32
C ALA A 50 9.51 -1.88 4.89
N ALA A 51 10.80 -2.23 4.71
CA ALA A 51 11.44 -2.29 3.39
C ALA A 51 10.62 -3.13 2.38
N PRO A 52 10.28 -2.61 1.18
CA PRO A 52 10.75 -1.36 0.56
C PRO A 52 9.96 -0.09 0.93
N GLY A 53 8.93 -0.17 1.77
CA GLY A 53 8.20 0.97 2.33
C GLY A 53 6.81 1.17 1.76
N SER A 54 6.16 0.14 1.22
CA SER A 54 4.81 0.29 0.64
C SER A 54 3.74 0.64 1.68
N TRP A 55 3.86 0.11 2.90
CA TRP A 55 2.95 0.43 3.99
C TRP A 55 3.22 1.83 4.54
N SER A 56 4.49 2.19 4.73
CA SER A 56 4.91 3.57 5.00
C SER A 56 4.37 4.58 3.98
N GLN A 57 4.31 4.25 2.68
CA GLN A 57 3.65 5.12 1.69
C GLN A 57 2.15 5.27 1.97
N VAL A 58 1.44 4.18 2.28
CA VAL A 58 0.02 4.21 2.61
C VAL A 58 -0.22 5.08 3.84
N LEU A 59 0.56 4.86 4.91
CA LEU A 59 0.52 5.64 6.15
C LEU A 59 0.78 7.13 5.87
N SER A 60 1.78 7.46 5.04
CA SER A 60 2.06 8.83 4.63
C SER A 60 0.87 9.48 3.89
N ARG A 61 0.24 8.75 2.96
CA ARG A 61 -0.92 9.23 2.21
C ARG A 61 -2.19 9.36 3.05
N ARG A 62 -2.36 8.56 4.11
CA ARG A 62 -3.54 8.57 4.98
C ARG A 62 -3.44 9.58 6.12
N LEU A 63 -2.27 9.72 6.73
CA LEU A 63 -2.10 10.51 7.96
C LEU A 63 -1.62 11.95 7.70
N TYR A 64 -0.82 12.18 6.66
CA TYR A 64 -0.10 13.46 6.50
C TYR A 64 -0.40 14.18 5.20
N LEU A 65 -0.51 13.45 4.10
CA LEU A 65 -0.94 14.06 2.86
C LEU A 65 -2.45 14.26 2.97
N PRO A 66 -2.96 15.50 2.87
CA PRO A 66 -4.39 15.68 2.78
C PRO A 66 -4.85 14.84 1.60
N ALA A 67 -5.84 13.97 1.83
CA ALA A 67 -6.71 13.57 0.74
C ALA A 67 -7.05 14.87 0.02
N VAL A 68 -6.66 15.00 -1.24
CA VAL A 68 -7.08 16.13 -2.07
C VAL A 68 -8.60 16.07 -1.98
N LYS A 69 -9.17 16.96 -1.16
CA LYS A 69 -10.61 17.15 -1.07
C LYS A 69 -11.06 17.81 -2.36
#